data_AF-A0A969U247-F1
#
_entry.id   AF-A0A969U247-F1
#
_cell.length_a   1.000
_cell.length_b   1.000
_cell.length_c   1.000
_cell.angle_alpha   90.00
_cell.angle_beta   90.00
_cell.angle_gamma   90.00
#
_symmetry.space_group_name_H-M   'P 1'
#
loop_
_entity.id
_entity.type
_entity.pdbx_description
1 polymer ?
#
loop_
_entity_poly.entity_id
_entity_poly.type
_entity_poly.pdbx_seq_one_letter_code
_entity_poly.pdbx_strand_id
1 'polypeptide(L)'
;MAKTYQPHFYSINECIYGRGTSRIIELFVVVIIIGILAHIALPSFLHCGNKAMQSEAKQYLGSMNRAQQAYFADKGKGAFSNSITALGIGIKTQTTNYNYSIGATKNAAFSYAVSSHEKKNLTSYVGAVFLVPSSGANDAKTVSILCETNALGKNIQPSIPILQNGVPVCGDGTVEVSK
;
A
#
# COMPACT_ATOMS: atom_id res chain seq x y z
N MET A 1 10.69 69.29 41.95
CA MET A 1 9.42 68.55 41.80
C MET A 1 9.49 67.71 40.54
N ALA A 2 9.67 66.40 40.67
CA ALA A 2 9.43 65.43 39.60
C ALA A 2 9.10 64.09 40.30
N LYS A 3 7.83 63.71 40.30
CA LYS A 3 7.37 62.42 40.81
C LYS A 3 7.48 61.40 39.68
N THR A 4 8.38 60.45 39.86
CA THR A 4 8.56 59.25 39.03
C THR A 4 7.31 58.38 39.12
N TYR A 5 6.81 57.92 37.98
CA TYR A 5 5.70 56.99 37.84
C TYR A 5 6.25 55.59 37.51
N GLN A 6 5.48 54.56 37.92
CA GLN A 6 5.63 53.10 37.75
C GLN A 6 6.35 52.34 38.88
N PRO A 7 5.99 51.05 39.17
CA PRO A 7 5.01 50.18 38.49
C PRO A 7 4.00 49.47 39.43
N HIS A 8 2.72 49.44 39.06
CA HIS A 8 1.64 48.75 39.79
C HIS A 8 1.31 47.34 39.25
N PHE A 9 2.24 46.71 38.51
CA PHE A 9 1.96 45.46 37.77
C PHE A 9 2.52 44.17 38.42
N TYR A 10 3.29 44.27 39.51
CA TYR A 10 3.92 43.09 40.13
C TYR A 10 3.01 42.34 41.14
N SER A 11 1.87 42.92 41.52
CA SER A 11 1.02 42.37 42.61
C SER A 11 -0.14 41.49 42.13
N ILE A 12 -0.11 40.98 40.89
CA ILE A 12 -1.11 40.02 40.38
C ILE A 12 -0.55 38.58 40.34
N ASN A 13 0.78 38.42 40.21
CA ASN A 13 1.41 37.09 40.17
C ASN A 13 1.47 36.39 41.53
N GLU A 14 1.46 37.13 42.65
CA GLU A 14 1.60 36.55 44.00
C GLU A 14 0.27 36.05 44.60
N CYS A 15 -0.90 36.47 44.08
CA CYS A 15 -2.21 35.96 44.55
C CYS A 15 -2.73 34.73 43.79
N ILE A 16 -2.13 34.37 42.64
CA ILE A 16 -2.51 33.16 41.87
C ILE A 16 -1.65 31.95 42.28
N TYR A 17 -0.51 32.16 42.96
CA TYR A 17 0.46 31.12 43.36
C TYR A 17 0.28 30.62 44.82
N GLY A 18 -0.93 30.73 45.38
CA GLY A 18 -1.26 30.24 46.72
C GLY A 18 -1.58 28.75 46.74
N ARG A 19 -0.56 27.88 46.84
CA ARG A 19 -0.52 26.44 47.23
C ARG A 19 -1.54 25.40 46.70
N GLY A 20 -2.62 25.75 46.01
CA GLY A 20 -3.66 24.81 45.52
C GLY A 20 -3.99 24.91 44.03
N THR A 21 -3.66 26.02 43.38
CA THR A 21 -3.95 26.33 41.96
C THR A 21 -2.83 25.94 40.99
N SER A 22 -1.61 25.70 41.48
CA SER A 22 -0.43 25.42 40.66
C SER A 22 -0.51 24.10 39.87
N ARG A 23 -1.13 23.06 40.44
CA ARG A 23 -1.30 21.76 39.75
C ARG A 23 -2.33 21.77 38.61
N ILE A 24 -3.37 22.60 38.74
CA ILE A 24 -4.49 22.61 37.81
C ILE A 24 -4.13 23.36 36.54
N ILE A 25 -3.48 24.54 36.66
CA ILE A 25 -3.03 25.31 35.49
C ILE A 25 -1.93 24.59 34.71
N GLU A 26 -1.00 23.92 35.41
CA GLU A 26 0.06 23.11 34.82
C GLU A 26 -0.53 21.95 34.00
N LEU A 27 -1.52 21.25 34.57
CA LEU A 27 -2.23 20.17 33.86
C LEU A 27 -3.06 20.71 32.68
N PHE A 28 -3.65 21.89 32.81
CA PHE A 28 -4.44 22.52 31.74
C PHE A 28 -3.59 22.86 30.53
N VAL A 29 -2.42 23.47 30.74
CA VAL A 29 -1.47 23.78 29.66
C VAL A 29 -1.01 22.49 28.96
N VAL A 30 -0.74 21.42 29.70
CA VAL A 30 -0.36 20.12 29.13
C VAL A 30 -1.49 19.54 28.26
N VAL A 31 -2.73 19.56 28.73
CA VAL A 31 -3.89 19.06 27.96
C VAL A 31 -4.13 19.89 26.70
N ILE A 32 -3.96 21.22 26.77
CA ILE A 32 -4.09 22.10 25.60
C ILE A 32 -3.00 21.78 24.56
N ILE A 33 -1.75 21.61 24.98
CA ILE A 33 -0.64 21.27 24.07
C ILE A 33 -0.89 19.89 23.42
N ILE A 34 -1.30 18.88 24.20
CA ILE A 34 -1.64 17.56 23.65
C ILE A 34 -2.81 17.66 22.66
N GLY A 35 -3.81 18.49 22.93
CA GLY A 35 -4.96 18.72 22.04
C GLY A 35 -4.55 19.29 20.67
N ILE A 36 -3.65 20.28 20.65
CA ILE A 36 -3.14 20.88 19.41
C ILE A 36 -2.32 19.86 18.61
N LEU A 37 -1.43 19.11 19.28
CA LEU A 37 -0.59 18.09 18.63
C LEU A 37 -1.44 16.92 18.08
N ALA A 38 -2.46 16.48 18.82
CA ALA A 38 -3.35 15.41 18.40
C ALA A 38 -4.15 15.79 17.15
N HIS A 39 -4.65 17.04 17.08
CA HIS A 39 -5.42 17.52 15.92
C HIS A 39 -4.63 17.44 14.61
N ILE A 40 -3.32 17.71 14.65
CA ILE A 40 -2.44 17.66 13.48
C ILE A 40 -2.11 16.20 13.08
N ALA A 41 -1.96 15.31 14.07
CA ALA A 41 -1.53 13.93 13.83
C ALA A 41 -2.67 12.97 13.43
N LEU A 42 -3.88 13.16 13.98
CA LEU A 42 -5.07 12.34 13.72
C LEU A 42 -5.38 12.06 12.23
N PRO A 43 -5.35 13.04 11.31
CA PRO A 43 -5.71 12.78 9.91
C PRO A 43 -4.76 11.79 9.20
N SER A 44 -3.48 11.79 9.58
CA SER A 44 -2.44 10.94 8.98
C SER A 44 -2.52 9.48 9.43
N PHE A 45 -2.94 9.23 10.69
CA PHE A 45 -3.08 7.87 11.22
C PHE A 45 -4.18 7.07 10.49
N LEU A 46 -5.28 7.71 10.10
CA LEU A 46 -6.40 7.03 9.43
C LEU A 46 -6.07 6.65 7.97
N HIS A 47 -5.29 7.48 7.26
CA HIS A 47 -4.92 7.23 5.86
C HIS A 47 -3.80 6.19 5.68
N CYS A 48 -2.98 5.95 6.71
CA CYS A 48 -1.91 4.95 6.65
C CYS A 48 -2.45 3.51 6.50
N GLY A 49 -3.62 3.22 7.10
CA GLY A 49 -4.19 1.88 7.10
C GLY A 49 -4.47 1.30 5.71
N ASN A 50 -5.15 2.06 4.84
CA ASN A 50 -5.47 1.59 3.49
C ASN A 50 -4.21 1.50 2.61
N LYS A 51 -3.28 2.44 2.76
CA LYS A 51 -2.00 2.43 2.02
C LYS A 51 -1.15 1.22 2.39
N ALA A 52 -1.10 0.86 3.68
CA ALA A 52 -0.40 -0.35 4.14
C ALA A 52 -1.01 -1.62 3.54
N MET A 53 -2.34 -1.71 3.48
CA MET A 53 -3.04 -2.84 2.88
C MET A 53 -2.78 -2.94 1.37
N GLN A 54 -2.81 -1.83 0.64
CA GLN A 54 -2.45 -1.82 -0.79
C GLN A 54 -0.97 -2.20 -1.00
N SER A 55 -0.08 -1.77 -0.10
CA SER A 55 1.33 -2.15 -0.15
C SER A 55 1.55 -3.66 0.01
N GLU A 56 0.73 -4.34 0.82
CA GLU A 56 0.75 -5.81 0.97
C GLU A 56 0.52 -6.47 -0.40
N ALA A 57 -0.57 -6.11 -1.09
CA ALA A 57 -0.91 -6.67 -2.39
C ALA A 57 0.18 -6.43 -3.44
N LYS A 58 0.72 -5.20 -3.51
CA LYS A 58 1.81 -4.84 -4.42
C LYS A 58 3.07 -5.68 -4.15
N GLN A 59 3.45 -5.85 -2.89
CA GLN A 59 4.61 -6.66 -2.51
C GLN A 59 4.42 -8.14 -2.86
N TYR A 60 3.23 -8.70 -2.59
CA TYR A 60 2.95 -10.11 -2.85
C TYR A 60 2.91 -10.39 -4.35
N LEU A 61 2.24 -9.54 -5.15
CA LEU A 61 2.22 -9.67 -6.60
C LEU A 61 3.60 -9.46 -7.23
N GLY A 62 4.39 -8.51 -6.73
CA GLY A 62 5.76 -8.33 -7.17
C GLY A 62 6.63 -9.57 -6.91
N SER A 63 6.46 -10.21 -5.75
CA SER A 63 7.12 -11.47 -5.41
C SER A 63 6.63 -12.64 -6.26
N MET A 64 5.32 -12.75 -6.52
CA MET A 64 4.75 -13.77 -7.41
C MET A 64 5.27 -13.61 -8.84
N ASN A 65 5.33 -12.40 -9.39
CA ASN A 65 5.85 -12.16 -10.73
C ASN A 65 7.33 -12.58 -10.84
N ARG A 66 8.18 -12.19 -9.87
CA ARG A 66 9.59 -12.63 -9.85
C ARG A 66 9.71 -14.14 -9.71
N ALA A 67 8.88 -14.76 -8.88
CA ALA A 67 8.88 -16.21 -8.71
C ALA A 67 8.41 -16.95 -9.97
N GLN A 68 7.45 -16.40 -10.71
CA GLN A 68 7.04 -16.95 -12.01
C GLN A 68 8.17 -16.87 -13.05
N GLN A 69 8.88 -15.75 -13.10
CA GLN A 69 10.06 -15.59 -13.97
C GLN A 69 11.17 -16.59 -13.59
N ALA A 70 11.46 -16.72 -12.30
CA ALA A 70 12.42 -17.70 -11.79
C ALA A 70 11.96 -19.14 -12.09
N TYR A 71 10.69 -19.46 -11.85
CA TYR A 71 10.11 -20.78 -12.13
C TYR A 71 10.21 -21.15 -13.61
N PHE A 72 9.94 -20.18 -14.50
CA PHE A 72 10.09 -20.35 -15.94
C PHE A 72 11.55 -20.62 -16.35
N ALA A 73 12.51 -19.90 -15.75
CA ALA A 73 13.94 -20.04 -16.04
C ALA A 73 14.58 -21.31 -15.44
N ASP A 74 14.24 -21.65 -14.20
CA ASP A 74 14.91 -22.67 -13.39
C ASP A 74 14.41 -24.10 -13.70
N LYS A 75 13.17 -24.25 -14.18
CA LYS A 75 12.58 -25.58 -14.39
C LYS A 75 12.87 -26.21 -15.74
N GLY A 76 13.51 -25.53 -16.69
CA GLY A 76 13.81 -26.09 -18.02
C GLY A 76 12.58 -26.58 -18.82
N LYS A 77 11.35 -26.33 -18.32
CA LYS A 77 10.08 -26.75 -18.92
C LYS A 77 9.43 -25.64 -19.76
N GLY A 78 9.97 -24.42 -19.72
CA GLY A 78 9.40 -23.27 -20.43
C GLY A 78 7.93 -23.05 -20.10
N ALA A 79 7.54 -23.26 -18.84
CA ALA A 79 6.14 -23.22 -18.40
C ALA A 79 6.00 -22.45 -17.10
N PHE A 80 4.93 -21.68 -17.00
CA PHE A 80 4.52 -20.97 -15.80
C PHE A 80 3.75 -21.88 -14.83
N SER A 81 3.74 -21.53 -13.54
CA SER A 81 3.01 -22.27 -12.51
C SER A 81 1.58 -21.75 -12.37
N ASN A 82 0.61 -22.65 -12.16
CA ASN A 82 -0.77 -22.33 -11.77
C ASN A 82 -1.00 -22.35 -10.24
N SER A 83 0.03 -22.63 -9.45
CA SER A 83 -0.09 -22.79 -7.99
C SER A 83 0.87 -21.88 -7.26
N ILE A 84 0.34 -21.10 -6.31
CA ILE A 84 1.14 -20.24 -5.42
C ILE A 84 2.09 -21.08 -4.58
N THR A 85 1.65 -22.24 -4.10
CA THR A 85 2.50 -23.15 -3.30
C THR A 85 3.68 -23.69 -4.11
N ALA A 86 3.47 -23.98 -5.39
CA ALA A 86 4.54 -24.47 -6.27
C ALA A 86 5.61 -23.42 -6.59
N LEU A 87 5.32 -22.13 -6.36
CA LEU A 87 6.32 -21.06 -6.45
C LEU A 87 7.27 -21.03 -5.25
N GLY A 88 6.95 -21.70 -4.14
CA GLY A 88 7.85 -21.81 -2.98
C GLY A 88 8.10 -20.51 -2.21
N ILE A 89 7.32 -19.47 -2.44
CA ILE A 89 7.51 -18.12 -1.86
C ILE A 89 6.81 -17.88 -0.51
N GLY A 90 6.11 -18.88 0.03
CA GLY A 90 5.48 -18.79 1.35
C GLY A 90 4.30 -17.81 1.45
N ILE A 91 3.72 -17.39 0.32
CA ILE A 91 2.54 -16.51 0.30
C ILE A 91 1.27 -17.31 0.59
N LYS A 92 0.45 -16.81 1.51
CA LYS A 92 -0.88 -17.38 1.78
C LYS A 92 -1.84 -17.00 0.65
N THR A 93 -2.67 -17.95 0.24
CA THR A 93 -3.71 -17.70 -0.79
C THR A 93 -4.79 -16.74 -0.32
N GLN A 94 -5.02 -16.64 0.99
CA GLN A 94 -5.97 -15.70 1.57
C GLN A 94 -5.33 -14.98 2.75
N THR A 95 -5.43 -13.66 2.74
CA THR A 95 -5.16 -12.81 3.89
C THR A 95 -6.44 -12.13 4.33
N THR A 96 -6.38 -11.37 5.41
CA THR A 96 -7.52 -10.57 5.87
C THR A 96 -8.00 -9.63 4.76
N ASN A 97 -7.09 -9.10 3.95
CA ASN A 97 -7.33 -7.99 3.03
C ASN A 97 -7.59 -8.43 1.58
N TYR A 98 -6.90 -9.48 1.13
CA TYR A 98 -6.93 -9.93 -0.26
C TYR A 98 -7.03 -11.45 -0.38
N ASN A 99 -7.65 -11.89 -1.46
CA ASN A 99 -7.58 -13.26 -1.96
C ASN A 99 -6.64 -13.32 -3.16
N TYR A 100 -5.66 -14.20 -3.09
CA TYR A 100 -4.61 -14.37 -4.09
C TYR A 100 -4.86 -15.63 -4.92
N SER A 101 -4.81 -15.48 -6.23
CA SER A 101 -4.95 -16.57 -7.18
C SER A 101 -3.98 -16.43 -8.34
N ILE A 102 -3.71 -17.54 -9.03
CA ILE A 102 -2.87 -17.55 -10.21
C ILE A 102 -3.62 -18.24 -11.34
N GLY A 103 -3.56 -17.66 -12.53
CA GLY A 103 -3.91 -18.32 -13.79
C GLY A 103 -2.72 -18.23 -14.72
N ALA A 104 -2.32 -19.34 -15.33
CA ALA A 104 -1.18 -19.41 -16.22
C ALA A 104 -1.53 -20.16 -17.50
N THR A 105 -0.91 -19.70 -18.58
CA THR A 105 -0.97 -20.25 -19.92
C THR A 105 0.45 -20.67 -20.33
N LYS A 106 0.63 -21.16 -21.56
CA LYS A 106 1.96 -21.46 -22.10
C LYS A 106 2.87 -20.22 -22.17
N ASN A 107 2.28 -19.05 -22.45
CA ASN A 107 3.03 -17.84 -22.79
C ASN A 107 2.87 -16.71 -21.75
N ALA A 108 2.06 -16.90 -20.72
CA ALA A 108 1.87 -15.89 -19.69
C ALA A 108 1.42 -16.48 -18.35
N ALA A 109 1.79 -15.82 -17.25
CA ALA A 109 1.23 -16.03 -15.93
C ALA A 109 0.51 -14.76 -15.46
N PHE A 110 -0.63 -14.93 -14.81
CA PHE A 110 -1.45 -13.88 -14.23
C PHE A 110 -1.61 -14.17 -12.74
N SER A 111 -1.19 -13.25 -11.90
CA SER A 111 -1.33 -13.31 -10.45
C SER A 111 -2.35 -12.25 -10.03
N TYR A 112 -3.35 -12.61 -9.25
CA TYR A 112 -4.39 -11.69 -8.80
C TYR A 112 -4.29 -11.46 -7.30
N ALA A 113 -4.63 -10.25 -6.89
CA ALA A 113 -4.95 -9.90 -5.51
C ALA A 113 -6.30 -9.20 -5.52
N VAL A 114 -7.37 -9.97 -5.27
CA VAL A 114 -8.74 -9.47 -5.27
C VAL A 114 -9.10 -9.04 -3.86
N SER A 115 -9.61 -7.82 -3.70
CA SER A 115 -9.92 -7.29 -2.37
C SER A 115 -11.07 -8.08 -1.71
N SER A 116 -10.89 -8.47 -0.45
CA SER A 116 -11.84 -9.27 0.33
C SER A 116 -12.80 -8.42 1.17
N HIS A 117 -12.62 -7.09 1.21
CA HIS A 117 -13.38 -6.18 2.07
C HIS A 117 -14.35 -5.28 1.29
N GLU A 118 -15.63 -5.28 1.68
CA GLU A 118 -16.65 -4.35 1.12
C GLU A 118 -16.53 -2.96 1.71
N LYS A 119 -16.11 -2.85 2.98
CA LYS A 119 -16.14 -1.59 3.74
C LYS A 119 -14.88 -0.76 3.64
N LYS A 120 -13.77 -1.36 3.19
CA LYS A 120 -12.52 -0.65 2.95
C LYS A 120 -12.42 -0.47 1.46
N ASN A 121 -12.38 0.78 1.01
CA ASN A 121 -12.27 1.18 -0.40
C ASN A 121 -10.90 0.76 -0.98
N LEU A 122 -10.66 -0.54 -1.08
CA LEU A 122 -9.45 -1.12 -1.61
C LEU A 122 -9.63 -1.37 -3.10
N THR A 123 -8.57 -1.08 -3.84
CA THR A 123 -8.38 -1.48 -5.23
C THR A 123 -7.96 -2.95 -5.28
N SER A 124 -8.37 -3.66 -6.32
CA SER A 124 -7.84 -4.99 -6.63
C SER A 124 -6.67 -4.86 -7.60
N TYR A 125 -5.77 -5.84 -7.58
CA TYR A 125 -4.54 -5.80 -8.36
C TYR A 125 -4.37 -7.06 -9.20
N VAL A 126 -3.74 -6.91 -10.36
CA VAL A 126 -3.31 -8.03 -11.20
C VAL A 126 -1.86 -7.81 -11.64
N GLY A 127 -1.01 -8.78 -11.36
CA GLY A 127 0.32 -8.88 -11.92
C GLY A 127 0.31 -9.84 -13.09
N ALA A 128 1.03 -9.54 -14.16
CA ALA A 128 1.23 -10.48 -15.25
C ALA A 128 2.71 -10.63 -15.60
N VAL A 129 3.08 -11.80 -16.06
CA VAL A 129 4.38 -12.12 -16.65
C VAL A 129 4.13 -12.70 -18.03
N PHE A 130 4.70 -12.11 -19.07
CA PHE A 130 4.57 -12.57 -20.45
C PHE A 130 5.89 -13.07 -20.98
N LEU A 131 5.81 -14.08 -21.83
CA LEU A 131 6.88 -14.54 -22.67
C LEU A 131 6.90 -13.70 -23.96
N VAL A 132 7.99 -12.99 -24.18
CA VAL A 132 8.23 -12.20 -25.39
C VAL A 132 9.29 -12.90 -26.22
N PRO A 133 8.96 -13.37 -27.44
CA PRO A 133 9.95 -13.92 -28.35
C PRO A 133 10.89 -12.80 -28.80
N SER A 134 12.20 -13.01 -28.66
CA SER A 134 13.22 -12.07 -29.14
C SER A 134 13.51 -12.36 -30.62
N SER A 135 13.45 -11.34 -31.49
CA SER A 135 13.52 -11.45 -32.95
C SER A 135 14.85 -11.94 -33.54
N GLY A 136 15.76 -12.53 -32.75
CA GLY A 136 17.11 -12.88 -33.19
C GLY A 136 17.83 -13.98 -32.42
N ALA A 137 17.20 -14.60 -31.42
CA ALA A 137 17.73 -15.77 -30.73
C ALA A 137 16.55 -16.60 -30.20
N ASN A 138 16.73 -17.92 -30.05
CA ASN A 138 15.77 -18.80 -29.37
C ASN A 138 15.59 -18.47 -27.87
N ASP A 139 16.11 -17.32 -27.42
CA ASP A 139 16.03 -16.78 -26.07
C ASP A 139 14.72 -16.02 -25.89
N ALA A 140 13.71 -16.74 -25.44
CA ALA A 140 12.46 -16.13 -25.02
C ALA A 140 12.68 -15.34 -23.71
N LYS A 141 12.38 -14.05 -23.71
CA LYS A 141 12.50 -13.19 -22.53
C LYS A 141 11.19 -13.12 -21.79
N THR A 142 11.23 -12.94 -20.47
CA THR A 142 10.03 -12.68 -19.69
C THR A 142 9.96 -11.21 -19.29
N VAL A 143 8.80 -10.59 -19.48
CA VAL A 143 8.49 -9.22 -19.06
C VAL A 143 7.33 -9.25 -18.09
N SER A 144 7.25 -8.29 -17.16
CA SER A 144 6.16 -8.24 -16.19
C SER A 144 5.51 -6.87 -16.10
N ILE A 145 4.25 -6.87 -15.69
CA ILE A 145 3.44 -5.69 -15.43
C ILE A 145 2.66 -5.88 -14.13
N LEU A 146 2.29 -4.77 -13.50
CA LEU A 146 1.38 -4.72 -12.38
C LEU A 146 0.31 -3.66 -12.67
N CYS A 147 -0.96 -4.06 -12.58
CA CYS A 147 -2.10 -3.20 -12.83
C CYS A 147 -3.01 -3.16 -11.60
N GLU A 148 -3.71 -2.04 -11.41
CA GLU A 148 -4.73 -1.85 -10.37
C GLU A 148 -6.07 -1.46 -10.98
N THR A 149 -7.17 -1.83 -10.32
CA THR A 149 -8.52 -1.46 -10.77
C THR A 149 -8.81 0.01 -10.49
N ASN A 150 -9.48 0.69 -11.43
CA ASN A 150 -9.99 2.05 -11.20
C ASN A 150 -11.17 2.06 -10.23
N ALA A 151 -11.91 0.94 -10.16
CA ALA A 151 -13.01 0.76 -9.22
C ALA A 151 -12.53 0.27 -7.86
N LEU A 152 -13.15 0.78 -6.80
CA LEU A 152 -12.93 0.39 -5.41
C LEU A 152 -14.06 -0.54 -4.97
N GLY A 153 -13.73 -1.61 -4.25
CA GLY A 153 -14.74 -2.53 -3.71
C GLY A 153 -14.28 -3.99 -3.70
N LYS A 154 -15.09 -4.83 -3.05
CA LYS A 154 -14.83 -6.26 -2.87
C LYS A 154 -15.07 -7.06 -4.12
N ASN A 155 -14.29 -8.12 -4.30
CA ASN A 155 -14.49 -9.12 -5.35
C ASN A 155 -14.50 -8.52 -6.77
N ILE A 156 -13.92 -7.33 -6.95
CA ILE A 156 -13.72 -6.75 -8.27
C ILE A 156 -12.54 -7.47 -8.89
N GLN A 157 -12.82 -8.40 -9.80
CA GLN A 157 -11.78 -9.09 -10.55
C GLN A 157 -11.18 -8.12 -11.59
N PRO A 158 -9.87 -7.82 -11.53
CA PRO A 158 -9.23 -6.99 -12.53
C PRO A 158 -9.22 -7.67 -13.90
N SER A 159 -9.34 -6.87 -14.97
CA SER A 159 -9.19 -7.34 -16.34
C SER A 159 -7.79 -7.91 -16.58
N ILE A 160 -7.72 -8.98 -17.37
CA ILE A 160 -6.46 -9.64 -17.71
C ILE A 160 -5.58 -8.68 -18.53
N PRO A 161 -4.32 -8.43 -18.12
CA PRO A 161 -3.37 -7.68 -18.94
C PRO A 161 -3.10 -8.40 -20.27
N ILE A 162 -2.73 -7.63 -21.30
CA ILE A 162 -2.45 -8.15 -22.64
C ILE A 162 -1.03 -7.79 -23.07
N LEU A 163 -0.49 -8.52 -24.05
CA LEU A 163 0.78 -8.21 -24.67
C LEU A 163 0.55 -7.54 -26.03
N GLN A 164 0.91 -6.27 -26.16
CA GLN A 164 0.83 -5.52 -27.41
C GLN A 164 2.23 -5.21 -27.92
N ASN A 165 2.59 -5.72 -29.10
CA ASN A 165 3.90 -5.49 -29.73
C ASN A 165 5.10 -5.82 -28.82
N GLY A 166 4.97 -6.86 -27.98
CA GLY A 166 6.02 -7.26 -27.03
C GLY A 166 6.08 -6.41 -25.74
N VAL A 167 5.18 -5.45 -25.58
CA VAL A 167 5.03 -4.64 -24.37
C VAL A 167 3.76 -5.06 -23.63
N PRO A 168 3.83 -5.37 -22.32
CA PRO A 168 2.64 -5.68 -21.55
C PRO A 168 1.82 -4.40 -21.30
N VAL A 169 0.51 -4.50 -21.41
CA VAL A 169 -0.44 -3.39 -21.23
C VAL A 169 -1.59 -3.86 -20.34
N CYS A 170 -2.05 -2.98 -19.45
CA CYS A 170 -3.19 -3.24 -18.57
C CYS A 170 -4.49 -3.37 -19.37
N GLY A 171 -5.40 -4.24 -18.91
CA GLY A 171 -6.71 -4.42 -19.54
C GLY A 171 -7.68 -3.29 -19.19
N ASP A 172 -8.87 -3.30 -19.81
CA ASP A 172 -9.88 -2.27 -19.62
C ASP A 172 -10.27 -2.11 -18.13
N GLY A 173 -10.41 -0.86 -17.69
CA GLY A 173 -10.74 -0.54 -16.31
C GLY A 173 -9.61 -0.74 -15.30
N THR A 174 -8.40 -1.02 -15.77
CA THR A 174 -7.18 -1.12 -14.94
C THR A 174 -6.10 -0.14 -15.41
N VAL A 175 -5.27 0.32 -14.49
CA VAL A 175 -4.16 1.24 -14.75
C VAL A 175 -2.84 0.64 -14.27
N GLU A 176 -1.75 0.94 -14.96
CA GLU A 176 -0.42 0.44 -14.59
C GLU A 176 0.06 1.09 -13.29
N VAL A 177 0.54 0.25 -12.38
CA VAL A 177 1.13 0.68 -11.12
C VAL A 177 2.61 0.91 -11.36
N SER A 178 3.02 2.18 -11.30
CA SER A 178 4.43 2.56 -11.41
C SER A 178 5.27 1.88 -10.32
N LYS A 179 6.45 1.40 -10.72
CA LYS A 179 7.36 0.55 -9.94
C LYS A 179 8.19 1.34 -8.93
#